data_AF-A0A699GQ88-F1
#
_entry.id   AF-A0A699GQ88-F1
#
_cell.length_a   1.000
_cell.length_b   1.000
_cell.length_c   1.000
_cell.angle_alpha   90.00
_cell.angle_beta   90.00
_cell.angle_gamma   90.00
#
_symmetry.space_group_name_H-M   'P 1'
#
loop_
_entity.id
_entity.type
_entity.pdbx_description
1 polymer ?
#
loop_
_entity_poly.entity_id
_entity_poly.type
_entity_poly.pdbx_seq_one_letter_code
_entity_poly.pdbx_strand_id
1 'polypeptide(L)'
;MVIRKLKDMINSLSGKDSLENVKKDIDEIETINIELGHSVAKLNSENKNLRKKQEHLKSIYKDQFDSIRKTRVQSKEHCNSLIAQIKAKSVENLDLNAQLQEKIFAITALKNELRKLKGKNVVDTVVSKPNAPIAPRMFKLDIEPISHRLKNNRDAHKTQKAYYEEVGISHQTSVARTPQQNGVVERRNCTLVEAAQTMLIFSKALLFLWAEAVTATCYTQNRSLNQKRYNKTPYELLYDKKPDLSYLYVFGALCYPTNDVEDLGKLKPKVDIVIFVSYAPVKKAFRIYNKRTRMIIESIGTGYVKSGQKQSKTEKPRYENKKS
;
A
#
# COMPACT_ATOMS: atom_id res chain seq x y z
N MET A 1 -36.95 54.38 34.65
CA MET A 1 -38.43 54.38 34.69
C MET A 1 -39.03 53.01 35.07
N VAL A 2 -38.46 51.89 34.62
CA VAL A 2 -38.97 50.52 34.89
C VAL A 2 -38.67 50.04 36.33
N ILE A 3 -37.47 50.29 36.84
CA ILE A 3 -37.07 49.89 38.20
C ILE A 3 -37.88 50.61 39.29
N ARG A 4 -38.20 51.90 39.08
CA ARG A 4 -39.02 52.69 40.03
C ARG A 4 -40.46 52.18 40.09
N LYS A 5 -41.04 51.82 38.94
CA LYS A 5 -42.38 51.21 38.86
C LYS A 5 -42.46 49.82 39.50
N LEU A 6 -41.40 49.01 39.39
CA LEU A 6 -41.32 47.72 40.09
C LEU A 6 -41.23 47.91 41.60
N LYS A 7 -40.43 48.88 42.07
CA LYS A 7 -40.26 49.19 43.50
C LYS A 7 -41.55 49.69 44.16
N ASP A 8 -42.32 50.52 43.47
CA ASP A 8 -43.60 51.05 43.99
C ASP A 8 -44.70 49.97 44.04
N MET A 9 -44.69 49.02 43.08
CA MET A 9 -45.66 47.92 43.01
C MET A 9 -45.43 46.87 44.12
N ILE A 10 -44.15 46.58 44.42
CA ILE A 10 -43.75 45.68 45.51
C ILE A 10 -44.15 46.24 46.88
N ASN A 11 -44.04 47.56 47.08
CA ASN A 11 -44.44 48.21 48.33
C ASN A 11 -45.96 48.24 48.54
N SER A 12 -46.77 48.08 47.49
CA SER A 12 -48.24 48.04 47.59
C SER A 12 -48.81 46.65 47.96
N LEU A 13 -47.99 45.59 47.84
CA LEU A 13 -48.36 44.21 48.21
C LEU A 13 -48.00 43.98 49.70
N SER A 14 -48.88 44.45 50.58
CA SER A 14 -48.65 44.48 52.03
C SER A 14 -48.64 43.09 52.68
N GLY A 15 -47.44 42.62 53.02
CA GLY A 15 -47.13 41.64 54.05
C GLY A 15 -45.66 41.85 54.47
N LYS A 16 -45.38 42.09 55.76
CA LYS A 16 -43.99 42.30 56.21
C LYS A 16 -43.10 41.08 55.92
N ASP A 17 -43.66 39.89 56.10
CA ASP A 17 -42.99 38.61 55.80
C ASP A 17 -42.76 38.40 54.30
N SER A 18 -43.62 38.94 53.42
CA SER A 18 -43.42 38.86 51.97
C SER A 18 -42.36 39.85 51.46
N LEU A 19 -42.21 41.02 52.10
CA LEU A 19 -41.22 42.04 51.68
C LEU A 19 -39.78 41.61 52.01
N GLU A 20 -39.57 40.95 53.14
CA GLU A 20 -38.26 40.48 53.59
C GLU A 20 -37.77 39.29 52.76
N ASN A 21 -38.68 38.38 52.38
CA ASN A 21 -38.40 37.32 51.41
C ASN A 21 -38.05 37.88 50.03
N VAL A 22 -38.82 38.86 49.53
CA VAL A 22 -38.52 39.51 48.24
C VAL A 22 -37.16 40.23 48.24
N LYS A 23 -36.75 40.84 49.36
CA LYS A 23 -35.42 41.44 49.47
C LYS A 23 -34.32 40.39 49.42
N LYS A 24 -34.48 39.28 50.14
CA LYS A 24 -33.54 38.16 50.10
C LYS A 24 -33.40 37.58 48.69
N ASP A 25 -34.52 37.40 47.98
CA ASP A 25 -34.51 36.93 46.60
C ASP A 25 -33.78 37.92 45.66
N ILE A 26 -33.90 39.23 45.89
CA ILE A 26 -33.19 40.26 45.12
C ILE A 26 -31.67 40.18 45.37
N ASP A 27 -31.24 40.03 46.61
CA ASP A 27 -29.81 39.93 46.96
C ASP A 27 -29.19 38.63 46.41
N GLU A 28 -29.96 37.52 46.40
CA GLU A 28 -29.58 36.26 45.74
C GLU A 28 -29.45 36.44 44.22
N ILE A 29 -30.41 37.14 43.58
CA ILE A 29 -30.35 37.46 42.15
C ILE A 29 -29.14 38.34 41.82
N GLU A 30 -28.83 39.35 42.64
CA GLU A 30 -27.64 40.20 42.44
C GLU A 30 -26.35 39.39 42.52
N THR A 31 -26.25 38.50 43.51
CA THR A 31 -25.09 37.61 43.68
C THR A 31 -24.92 36.71 42.45
N ILE A 32 -26.00 36.05 42.01
CA ILE A 32 -25.99 35.19 40.80
C ILE A 32 -25.58 36.00 39.56
N ASN A 33 -26.02 37.25 39.45
CA ASN A 33 -25.71 38.09 38.29
C ASN A 33 -24.22 38.48 38.24
N ILE A 34 -23.60 38.72 39.40
CA ILE A 34 -22.15 38.97 39.50
C ILE A 34 -21.37 37.71 39.11
N GLU A 35 -21.75 36.53 39.61
CA GLU A 35 -21.13 35.25 39.26
C GLU A 35 -21.25 34.91 37.76
N LEU A 36 -22.43 35.18 37.18
CA LEU A 36 -22.65 35.08 35.74
C LEU A 36 -21.75 36.03 34.96
N GLY A 37 -21.59 37.28 35.41
CA GLY A 37 -20.68 38.26 34.82
C GLY A 37 -19.23 37.77 34.77
N HIS A 38 -18.73 37.19 35.86
CA HIS A 38 -17.38 36.60 35.91
C HIS A 38 -17.24 35.39 34.98
N SER A 39 -18.26 34.51 34.94
CA SER A 39 -18.28 33.33 34.07
C SER A 39 -18.25 33.72 32.59
N VAL A 40 -19.04 34.73 32.20
CA VAL A 40 -19.06 35.26 30.83
C VAL A 40 -17.71 35.88 30.44
N ALA A 41 -17.09 36.65 31.34
CA ALA A 41 -15.76 37.22 31.10
C ALA A 41 -14.69 36.14 30.88
N LYS A 42 -14.73 35.07 31.70
CA LYS A 42 -13.83 33.92 31.55
C LYS A 42 -14.02 33.23 30.18
N LEU A 43 -15.26 32.89 29.82
CA LEU A 43 -15.57 32.25 28.53
C LEU A 43 -15.16 33.12 27.32
N ASN A 44 -15.31 34.44 27.42
CA ASN A 44 -14.85 35.35 26.36
C ASN A 44 -13.34 35.33 26.18
N SER A 45 -12.57 35.25 27.28
CA SER A 45 -11.11 35.14 27.22
C SER A 45 -10.66 33.82 26.58
N GLU A 46 -11.30 32.71 26.93
CA GLU A 46 -11.03 31.38 26.38
C GLU A 46 -11.35 31.33 24.88
N ASN A 47 -12.50 31.87 24.47
CA ASN A 47 -12.89 31.97 23.06
C ASN A 47 -11.88 32.78 22.23
N LYS A 48 -11.36 33.89 22.78
CA LYS A 48 -10.31 34.68 22.11
C LYS A 48 -9.02 33.88 21.92
N ASN A 49 -8.63 33.09 22.92
CA ASN A 49 -7.47 32.21 22.83
C ASN A 49 -7.68 31.07 21.82
N LEU A 50 -8.87 30.47 21.79
CA LEU A 50 -9.22 29.42 20.83
C LEU A 50 -9.17 29.94 19.38
N ARG A 51 -9.68 31.15 19.12
CA ARG A 51 -9.58 31.78 17.79
C ARG A 51 -8.13 31.95 17.33
N LYS A 52 -7.25 32.45 18.20
CA LYS A 52 -5.82 32.58 17.91
C LYS A 52 -5.17 31.23 17.57
N LYS A 53 -5.47 30.19 18.36
CA LYS A 53 -4.97 28.81 18.10
C LYS A 53 -5.47 28.29 16.75
N GLN A 54 -6.74 28.55 16.42
CA GLN A 54 -7.33 28.13 15.15
C GLN A 54 -6.68 28.83 13.94
N GLU A 55 -6.39 30.13 14.03
CA GLU A 55 -5.66 30.88 12.99
C GLU A 55 -4.23 30.37 12.82
N HIS A 56 -3.53 30.13 13.94
CA HIS A 56 -2.18 29.57 13.91
C HIS A 56 -2.15 28.18 13.26
N LEU A 57 -3.09 27.30 13.62
CA LEU A 57 -3.23 25.99 13.01
C LEU A 57 -3.49 26.09 11.50
N LYS A 58 -4.38 26.99 11.07
CA LYS A 58 -4.63 27.23 9.63
C LYS A 58 -3.35 27.65 8.89
N SER A 59 -2.52 28.49 9.50
CA SER A 59 -1.23 28.88 8.92
C SER A 59 -0.29 27.67 8.77
N ILE A 60 -0.13 26.88 9.83
CA ILE A 60 0.74 25.68 9.82
C ILE A 60 0.30 24.70 8.73
N TYR A 61 -1.00 24.41 8.64
CA TYR A 61 -1.52 23.49 7.62
C TYR A 61 -1.26 23.99 6.20
N LYS A 62 -1.36 25.30 5.98
CA LYS A 62 -1.06 25.92 4.69
C LYS A 62 0.42 25.77 4.33
N ASP A 63 1.32 26.09 5.26
CA ASP A 63 2.76 25.99 5.03
C ASP A 63 3.21 24.54 4.77
N GLN A 64 2.64 23.58 5.50
CA GLN A 64 2.87 22.16 5.27
C GLN A 64 2.37 21.72 3.89
N PHE A 65 1.18 22.16 3.49
CA PHE A 65 0.62 21.85 2.18
C PHE A 65 1.49 22.39 1.04
N ASP A 66 1.92 23.65 1.13
CA ASP A 66 2.77 24.29 0.12
C ASP A 66 4.16 23.64 0.04
N SER A 67 4.74 23.26 1.17
CA SER A 67 6.00 22.50 1.24
C SER A 67 5.87 21.14 0.55
N ILE A 68 4.84 20.35 0.89
CA ILE A 68 4.59 19.03 0.27
C ILE A 68 4.36 19.17 -1.24
N ARG A 69 3.59 20.18 -1.65
CA ARG A 69 3.32 20.46 -3.07
C ARG A 69 4.62 20.72 -3.83
N LYS A 70 5.51 21.56 -3.29
CA LYS A 70 6.81 21.87 -3.90
C LYS A 70 7.68 20.61 -4.03
N THR A 71 7.80 19.80 -2.98
CA THR A 71 8.59 18.56 -3.02
C THR A 71 8.04 17.56 -4.04
N ARG A 72 6.72 17.45 -4.16
CA ARG A 72 6.08 16.56 -5.16
C ARG A 72 6.36 16.99 -6.60
N VAL A 73 6.32 18.29 -6.88
CA VAL A 73 6.63 18.82 -8.22
C VAL A 73 8.09 18.54 -8.57
N GLN A 74 9.03 18.85 -7.67
CA GLN A 74 10.45 18.60 -7.88
C GLN A 74 10.77 17.12 -8.08
N SER A 75 10.19 16.24 -7.27
CA SER A 75 10.37 14.78 -7.41
C SER A 75 9.86 14.28 -8.77
N LYS A 76 8.70 14.77 -9.23
CA LYS A 76 8.14 14.40 -10.53
C LYS A 76 9.03 14.84 -11.69
N GLU A 77 9.55 16.06 -11.64
CA GLU A 77 10.47 16.59 -12.66
C GLU A 77 11.77 15.79 -12.70
N HIS A 78 12.34 15.47 -11.53
CA HIS A 78 13.54 14.64 -11.43
C HIS A 78 13.33 13.24 -12.01
N CYS A 79 12.22 12.57 -11.66
CA CYS A 79 11.87 11.27 -12.23
C CYS A 79 11.70 11.33 -13.76
N ASN A 80 11.04 12.36 -14.28
CA ASN A 80 10.87 12.53 -15.73
C ASN A 80 12.22 12.71 -16.45
N SER A 81 13.13 13.51 -15.86
CA SER A 81 14.50 13.68 -16.38
C SER A 81 15.27 12.36 -16.41
N LEU A 82 15.23 11.59 -15.32
CA LEU A 82 15.87 10.26 -15.26
C LEU A 82 15.29 9.30 -16.31
N ILE A 83 13.97 9.28 -16.50
CA ILE A 83 13.33 8.45 -17.53
C ILE A 83 13.82 8.84 -18.92
N ALA A 84 13.95 10.14 -19.22
CA ALA A 84 14.47 10.60 -20.50
C ALA A 84 15.92 10.15 -20.72
N GLN A 85 16.78 10.26 -19.70
CA GLN A 85 18.17 9.81 -19.77
C GLN A 85 18.28 8.28 -19.98
N ILE A 86 17.47 7.49 -19.28
CA ILE A 86 17.45 6.03 -19.44
C ILE A 86 17.03 5.64 -20.86
N LYS A 87 16.00 6.31 -21.40
CA LYS A 87 15.56 6.07 -22.78
C LYS A 87 16.66 6.37 -23.79
N ALA A 88 17.38 7.49 -23.65
CA ALA A 88 18.49 7.82 -24.53
C ALA A 88 19.60 6.74 -24.49
N LYS A 89 20.06 6.36 -23.29
CA LYS A 89 21.06 5.29 -23.13
C LYS A 89 20.58 3.93 -23.65
N SER A 90 19.28 3.64 -23.54
CA SER A 90 18.71 2.41 -24.09
C SER A 90 18.82 2.38 -25.61
N VAL A 91 18.66 3.52 -26.30
CA VAL A 91 18.82 3.60 -27.76
C VAL A 91 20.28 3.41 -28.14
N GLU A 92 21.22 4.05 -27.43
CA GLU A 92 22.66 3.85 -27.65
C GLU A 92 23.09 2.38 -27.48
N ASN A 93 22.56 1.69 -26.47
CA ASN A 93 22.85 0.27 -26.27
C ASN A 93 22.30 -0.62 -27.39
N LEU A 94 21.15 -0.27 -27.96
CA LEU A 94 20.60 -1.02 -29.11
C LEU A 94 21.49 -0.86 -30.34
N ASP A 95 21.98 0.35 -30.59
CA ASP A 95 22.92 0.64 -31.69
C ASP A 95 24.24 -0.13 -31.52
N LEU A 96 24.85 -0.06 -30.34
CA LEU A 96 26.07 -0.82 -30.03
C LEU A 96 25.88 -2.34 -30.18
N ASN A 97 24.72 -2.86 -29.78
CA ASN A 97 24.41 -4.27 -29.96
C ASN A 97 24.26 -4.65 -31.43
N ALA A 98 23.66 -3.79 -32.26
CA ALA A 98 23.58 -4.00 -33.70
C ALA A 98 24.98 -4.05 -34.33
N GLN A 99 25.86 -3.10 -34.00
CA GLN A 99 27.26 -3.11 -34.45
C GLN A 99 28.02 -4.38 -34.01
N LEU A 100 27.75 -4.88 -32.79
CA LEU A 100 28.35 -6.12 -32.31
C LEU A 100 27.86 -7.35 -33.13
N GLN A 101 26.56 -7.41 -33.45
CA GLN A 101 26.01 -8.48 -34.28
C GLN A 101 26.61 -8.49 -35.69
N GLU A 102 26.82 -7.33 -36.31
CA GLU A 102 27.51 -7.23 -37.60
C GLU A 102 28.93 -7.80 -37.54
N LYS A 103 29.69 -7.44 -36.48
CA LYS A 103 31.05 -7.98 -36.27
C LYS A 103 31.05 -9.49 -36.05
N ILE A 104 30.08 -10.03 -35.30
CA ILE A 104 29.93 -11.48 -35.10
C ILE A 104 29.64 -12.19 -36.43
N PHE A 105 28.79 -11.61 -37.27
CA PHE A 105 28.49 -12.15 -38.59
C PHE A 105 29.74 -12.18 -39.48
N ALA A 106 30.50 -11.08 -39.51
CA ALA A 106 31.77 -11.01 -40.24
C ALA A 106 32.79 -12.05 -39.76
N ILE A 107 32.96 -12.20 -38.44
CA ILE A 107 33.82 -13.24 -37.85
C ILE A 107 33.37 -14.64 -38.26
N THR A 108 32.06 -14.89 -38.26
CA THR A 108 31.49 -16.20 -38.64
C THR A 108 31.75 -16.51 -40.11
N ALA A 109 31.60 -15.51 -40.99
CA ALA A 109 31.92 -15.63 -42.41
C ALA A 109 33.42 -15.92 -42.64
N LEU A 110 34.31 -15.14 -42.02
CA LEU A 110 35.76 -15.36 -42.09
C LEU A 110 36.15 -16.75 -41.56
N LYS A 111 35.54 -17.20 -40.45
CA LYS A 111 35.75 -18.54 -39.88
C LYS A 111 35.34 -19.64 -40.87
N ASN A 112 34.26 -19.44 -41.63
CA ASN A 112 33.81 -20.39 -42.64
C ASN A 112 34.76 -20.45 -43.84
N GLU A 113 35.25 -19.31 -44.33
CA GLU A 113 36.26 -19.28 -45.39
C GLU A 113 37.57 -19.94 -44.96
N LEU A 114 38.02 -19.69 -43.73
CA LEU A 114 39.23 -20.30 -43.19
C LEU A 114 39.10 -21.83 -43.05
N ARG A 115 37.89 -22.33 -42.74
CA ARG A 115 37.58 -23.77 -42.74
C ARG A 115 37.66 -24.41 -44.12
N LYS A 116 37.32 -23.68 -45.19
CA LYS A 116 37.45 -24.16 -46.58
C LYS A 116 38.92 -24.26 -47.00
N LEU A 117 39.75 -23.30 -46.59
CA LEU A 117 41.16 -23.23 -47.01
C LEU A 117 42.09 -24.18 -46.22
N LYS A 118 41.87 -24.39 -44.91
CA LYS A 118 42.80 -25.14 -44.03
C LYS A 118 42.27 -26.49 -43.53
N GLY A 119 41.08 -26.90 -43.95
CA GLY A 119 40.43 -28.13 -43.49
C GLY A 119 39.84 -28.02 -42.08
N LYS A 120 38.71 -28.70 -41.86
CA LYS A 120 37.86 -28.59 -40.67
C LYS A 120 38.61 -28.88 -39.35
N ASN A 121 39.53 -29.84 -39.38
CA ASN A 121 40.20 -30.37 -38.19
C ASN A 121 41.26 -29.41 -37.60
N VAL A 122 41.83 -28.51 -38.41
CA VAL A 122 42.87 -27.54 -37.98
C VAL A 122 42.24 -26.27 -37.41
N VAL A 123 41.12 -25.81 -37.97
CA VAL A 123 40.48 -24.55 -37.53
C VAL A 123 39.77 -24.72 -36.19
N ASP A 124 39.10 -25.85 -35.96
CA ASP A 124 38.43 -26.10 -34.69
C ASP A 124 39.44 -26.39 -33.55
N THR A 125 40.61 -26.98 -33.83
CA THR A 125 41.68 -27.16 -32.81
C THR A 125 42.45 -25.88 -32.47
N VAL A 126 42.58 -24.93 -33.40
CA VAL A 126 43.24 -23.62 -33.14
C VAL A 126 42.29 -22.66 -32.40
N VAL A 127 40.99 -22.70 -32.68
CA VAL A 127 39.99 -21.82 -32.04
C VAL A 127 39.55 -22.35 -30.66
N SER A 128 39.66 -23.66 -30.41
CA SER A 128 39.34 -24.28 -29.12
C SER A 128 40.52 -24.45 -28.16
N LYS A 129 41.72 -23.97 -28.49
CA LYS A 129 42.79 -23.87 -27.47
C LYS A 129 42.29 -22.91 -26.38
N PRO A 130 42.10 -23.37 -25.13
CA PRO A 130 41.85 -22.45 -24.04
C PRO A 130 43.10 -21.57 -23.97
N ASN A 131 42.88 -20.26 -24.10
CA ASN A 131 43.90 -19.27 -23.82
C ASN A 131 44.65 -19.69 -22.54
N ALA A 132 45.97 -19.57 -22.60
CA ALA A 132 46.86 -19.63 -21.45
C ALA A 132 46.20 -19.00 -20.21
N PRO A 133 46.47 -19.50 -18.99
CA PRO A 133 45.86 -18.97 -17.78
C PRO A 133 46.00 -17.45 -17.79
N ILE A 134 44.86 -16.77 -17.92
CA ILE A 134 44.79 -15.32 -17.94
C ILE A 134 45.43 -14.89 -16.63
N ALA A 135 46.61 -14.28 -16.71
CA ALA A 135 47.24 -13.67 -15.56
C ALA A 135 46.19 -12.76 -14.90
N PRO A 136 45.96 -12.84 -13.57
CA PRO A 136 44.91 -12.12 -12.88
C PRO A 136 45.26 -10.62 -12.76
N ARG A 137 45.25 -9.91 -13.89
CA ARG A 137 45.59 -8.49 -13.96
C ARG A 137 44.55 -7.62 -14.67
N MET A 138 43.40 -8.14 -15.10
CA MET A 138 42.39 -7.35 -15.84
C MET A 138 40.92 -7.61 -15.44
N PHE A 139 40.64 -7.71 -14.15
CA PHE A 139 39.28 -7.46 -13.63
C PHE A 139 39.30 -6.25 -12.68
N LYS A 140 39.66 -5.09 -13.21
CA LYS A 140 39.14 -3.81 -12.69
C LYS A 140 37.91 -3.47 -13.53
N LEU A 141 36.82 -4.17 -13.23
CA LEU A 141 35.50 -3.61 -13.49
C LEU A 141 35.31 -2.54 -12.41
N ASP A 142 35.28 -1.27 -12.79
CA ASP A 142 34.76 -0.21 -11.92
C ASP A 142 33.24 -0.41 -11.83
N ILE A 143 32.86 -1.41 -11.02
CA ILE A 143 31.50 -1.55 -10.53
C ILE A 143 31.35 -0.39 -9.55
N GLU A 144 30.56 0.61 -9.92
CA GLU A 144 30.09 1.65 -9.00
C GLU A 144 29.71 0.96 -7.69
N PRO A 145 30.39 1.28 -6.57
CA PRO A 145 30.57 0.28 -5.55
C PRO A 145 29.22 -0.08 -4.94
N ILE A 146 28.99 -1.38 -4.85
CA ILE A 146 27.98 -2.02 -4.00
C ILE A 146 27.97 -1.39 -2.58
N SER A 147 29.03 -0.65 -2.20
CA SER A 147 29.13 0.26 -1.06
C SER A 147 27.91 1.16 -0.83
N HIS A 148 27.25 1.76 -1.83
CA HIS A 148 26.08 2.61 -1.55
C HIS A 148 24.90 1.78 -1.02
N ARG A 149 24.64 0.61 -1.63
CA ARG A 149 23.62 -0.35 -1.15
C ARG A 149 23.99 -0.93 0.21
N LEU A 150 25.28 -1.24 0.43
CA LEU A 150 25.78 -1.73 1.71
C LEU A 150 25.75 -0.66 2.81
N LYS A 151 25.97 0.62 2.46
CA LYS A 151 25.90 1.75 3.38
C LYS A 151 24.46 1.98 3.82
N ASN A 152 23.51 1.98 2.87
CA ASN A 152 22.09 2.05 3.18
C ASN A 152 21.62 0.87 4.04
N ASN A 153 22.08 -0.36 3.75
CA ASN A 153 21.77 -1.52 4.58
C ASN A 153 22.40 -1.41 5.98
N ARG A 154 23.63 -0.93 6.09
CA ARG A 154 24.33 -0.72 7.38
C ARG A 154 23.62 0.33 8.23
N ASP A 155 23.23 1.44 7.62
CA ASP A 155 22.53 2.52 8.32
C ASP A 155 21.10 2.07 8.71
N ALA A 156 20.39 1.34 7.84
CA ALA A 156 19.12 0.70 8.18
C ALA A 156 19.26 -0.29 9.34
N HIS A 157 20.29 -1.13 9.36
CA HIS A 157 20.55 -2.06 10.46
C HIS A 157 20.82 -1.35 11.79
N LYS A 158 21.52 -0.20 11.77
CA LYS A 158 21.75 0.60 12.98
C LYS A 158 20.45 1.20 13.51
N THR A 159 19.64 1.82 12.64
CA THR A 159 18.34 2.39 13.01
C THR A 159 17.40 1.31 13.54
N GLN A 160 17.37 0.13 12.92
CA GLN A 160 16.52 -0.99 13.32
C GLN A 160 16.94 -1.59 14.67
N LYS A 161 18.25 -1.67 14.94
CA LYS A 161 18.76 -2.10 16.25
C LYS A 161 18.33 -1.14 17.37
N ALA A 162 18.47 0.17 17.14
CA ALA A 162 18.06 1.19 18.12
C ALA A 162 16.55 1.11 18.43
N TYR A 163 15.71 0.92 17.40
CA TYR A 163 14.28 0.70 17.59
C TYR A 163 13.98 -0.55 18.42
N TYR A 164 14.64 -1.68 18.14
CA TYR A 164 14.44 -2.91 18.92
C TYR A 164 14.84 -2.75 20.39
N GLU A 165 15.93 -2.04 20.67
CA GLU A 165 16.34 -1.71 22.04
C GLU A 165 15.31 -0.82 22.74
N GLU A 166 14.74 0.17 22.05
CA GLU A 166 13.69 1.05 22.56
C GLU A 166 12.41 0.26 22.93
N VAL A 167 11.98 -0.68 22.09
CA VAL A 167 10.79 -1.50 22.34
C VAL A 167 11.06 -2.75 23.19
N GLY A 168 12.28 -2.91 23.71
CA GLY A 168 12.65 -4.05 24.58
C GLY A 168 12.78 -5.40 23.86
N ILE A 169 12.99 -5.41 22.54
CA ILE A 169 13.18 -6.63 21.74
C ILE A 169 14.68 -6.96 21.63
N SER A 170 15.06 -8.16 22.05
CA SER A 170 16.43 -8.67 21.84
C SER A 170 16.61 -9.17 20.41
N HIS A 171 17.44 -8.48 19.62
CA HIS A 171 17.75 -8.86 18.25
C HIS A 171 19.01 -9.73 18.17
N GLN A 172 18.84 -11.00 17.79
CA GLN A 172 19.92 -11.94 17.56
C GLN A 172 20.18 -12.13 16.06
N THR A 173 21.42 -11.99 15.62
CA THR A 173 21.82 -12.17 14.22
C THR A 173 22.44 -13.53 13.98
N SER A 174 22.09 -14.16 12.86
CA SER A 174 22.75 -15.38 12.38
C SER A 174 24.24 -15.14 12.12
N VAL A 175 25.05 -16.19 12.28
CA VAL A 175 26.48 -16.14 12.00
C VAL A 175 26.70 -15.92 10.50
N ALA A 176 27.67 -15.07 10.16
CA ALA A 176 28.00 -14.79 8.77
C ALA A 176 28.32 -16.09 7.99
N ARG A 177 27.81 -16.18 6.74
CA ARG A 177 28.00 -17.33 5.84
C ARG A 177 27.45 -18.66 6.35
N THR A 178 26.45 -18.64 7.23
CA THR A 178 25.74 -19.85 7.68
C THR A 178 24.27 -19.87 7.21
N PRO A 179 24.01 -20.06 5.89
CA PRO A 179 22.63 -20.06 5.35
C PRO A 179 21.73 -21.12 6.00
N GLN A 180 22.31 -22.20 6.54
CA GLN A 180 21.59 -23.25 7.25
C GLN A 180 20.81 -22.72 8.46
N GLN A 181 21.30 -21.68 9.14
CA GLN A 181 20.60 -21.05 10.27
C GLN A 181 19.29 -20.38 9.83
N ASN A 182 19.23 -19.89 8.60
CA ASN A 182 18.03 -19.25 8.03
C ASN A 182 17.15 -20.23 7.25
N GLY A 183 17.52 -21.51 7.18
CA GLY A 183 16.88 -22.48 6.28
C GLY A 183 15.38 -22.67 6.51
N VAL A 184 14.88 -22.50 7.75
CA VAL A 184 13.43 -22.55 8.04
C VAL A 184 12.70 -21.39 7.37
N VAL A 185 13.23 -20.18 7.51
CA VAL A 185 12.65 -18.95 6.93
C VAL A 185 12.76 -19.00 5.40
N GLU A 186 13.89 -19.43 4.86
CA GLU A 186 14.10 -19.55 3.42
C GLU A 186 13.11 -20.52 2.77
N ARG A 187 12.93 -21.72 3.33
CA ARG A 187 11.93 -22.68 2.84
C ARG A 187 10.50 -22.12 2.91
N ARG A 188 10.17 -21.41 3.99
CA ARG A 188 8.85 -20.80 4.16
C ARG A 188 8.61 -19.68 3.14
N ASN A 189 9.61 -18.84 2.89
CA ASN A 189 9.54 -17.77 1.89
C ASN A 189 9.43 -18.35 0.47
N CYS A 190 10.18 -19.40 0.16
CA CYS A 190 10.07 -20.10 -1.12
C CYS A 190 8.65 -20.61 -1.36
N THR A 191 8.09 -21.33 -0.37
CA THR A 191 6.71 -21.84 -0.41
C THR A 191 5.67 -20.72 -0.59
N LEU A 192 5.87 -19.57 0.05
CA LEU A 192 4.98 -18.42 -0.04
C LEU A 192 5.02 -17.81 -1.45
N VAL A 193 6.21 -17.62 -2.01
CA VAL A 193 6.42 -17.04 -3.34
C VAL A 193 5.89 -17.97 -4.44
N GLU A 194 6.18 -19.27 -4.37
CA GLU A 194 5.69 -20.25 -5.33
C GLU A 194 4.15 -20.35 -5.32
N ALA A 195 3.53 -20.32 -4.15
CA ALA A 195 2.07 -20.33 -4.06
C ALA A 195 1.45 -19.03 -4.60
N ALA A 196 2.07 -17.87 -4.35
CA ALA A 196 1.63 -16.61 -4.93
C ALA A 196 1.77 -16.59 -6.46
N GLN A 197 2.87 -17.11 -7.00
CA GLN A 197 3.07 -17.29 -8.45
C GLN A 197 1.99 -18.21 -9.03
N THR A 198 1.67 -19.31 -8.34
CA THR A 198 0.61 -20.24 -8.74
C THR A 198 -0.75 -19.53 -8.82
N MET A 199 -1.10 -18.69 -7.83
CA MET A 199 -2.33 -17.89 -7.86
C MET A 199 -2.38 -16.93 -9.05
N LEU A 200 -1.27 -16.26 -9.37
CA LEU A 200 -1.17 -15.36 -10.52
C LEU A 200 -1.36 -16.10 -11.85
N ILE A 201 -0.69 -17.24 -12.02
CA ILE A 201 -0.77 -18.07 -13.23
C ILE A 201 -2.19 -18.61 -13.40
N PHE A 202 -2.78 -19.18 -12.34
CA PHE A 202 -4.13 -19.74 -12.37
C PHE A 202 -5.19 -18.70 -12.75
N SER A 203 -5.09 -17.50 -12.19
CA SER A 203 -6.02 -16.40 -12.46
C SER A 203 -5.74 -15.64 -13.76
N LYS A 204 -4.64 -15.94 -14.46
CA LYS A 204 -4.13 -15.14 -15.59
C LYS A 204 -3.99 -13.66 -15.24
N ALA A 205 -3.61 -13.37 -13.99
CA ALA A 205 -3.44 -12.02 -13.50
C ALA A 205 -2.09 -11.43 -13.93
N LEU A 206 -2.04 -10.10 -14.03
CA LEU A 206 -0.82 -9.39 -14.41
C LEU A 206 0.18 -9.38 -13.25
N LEU A 207 1.48 -9.45 -13.58
CA LEU A 207 2.58 -9.54 -12.61
C LEU A 207 2.59 -8.37 -11.62
N PHE A 208 2.10 -7.17 -11.97
CA PHE A 208 2.06 -6.03 -11.05
C PHE A 208 1.23 -6.30 -9.78
N LEU A 209 0.34 -7.30 -9.79
CA LEU A 209 -0.44 -7.74 -8.63
C LEU A 209 0.31 -8.69 -7.69
N TRP A 210 1.62 -8.92 -7.90
CA TRP A 210 2.40 -9.89 -7.13
C TRP A 210 2.34 -9.65 -5.61
N ALA A 211 2.39 -8.40 -5.15
CA ALA A 211 2.33 -8.07 -3.72
C ALA A 211 0.98 -8.45 -3.10
N GLU A 212 -0.11 -8.29 -3.85
CA GLU A 212 -1.45 -8.70 -3.43
C GLU A 212 -1.57 -10.23 -3.39
N ALA A 213 -1.01 -10.92 -4.39
CA ALA A 213 -0.99 -12.38 -4.43
C ALA A 213 -0.20 -12.98 -3.25
N VAL A 214 0.93 -12.37 -2.89
CA VAL A 214 1.72 -12.77 -1.71
C VAL A 214 0.91 -12.58 -0.42
N THR A 215 0.20 -11.45 -0.31
CA THR A 215 -0.65 -11.15 0.85
C THR A 215 -1.81 -12.14 0.96
N ALA A 216 -2.51 -12.41 -0.14
CA ALA A 216 -3.60 -13.39 -0.20
C ALA A 216 -3.12 -14.81 0.13
N THR A 217 -1.95 -15.19 -0.37
CA THR A 217 -1.29 -16.47 -0.08
C THR A 217 -0.97 -16.58 1.41
N CYS A 218 -0.33 -15.58 1.99
CA CYS A 218 0.00 -15.53 3.42
C CYS A 218 -1.27 -15.68 4.27
N TYR A 219 -2.32 -14.92 3.95
CA TYR A 219 -3.59 -14.96 4.66
C TYR A 219 -4.23 -16.35 4.62
N THR A 220 -4.24 -16.97 3.44
CA THR A 220 -4.86 -18.29 3.20
C THR A 220 -4.07 -19.39 3.88
N GLN A 221 -2.75 -19.41 3.72
CA GLN A 221 -1.89 -20.45 4.29
C GLN A 221 -1.91 -20.42 5.83
N ASN A 222 -1.89 -19.23 6.44
CA ASN A 222 -1.90 -19.11 7.91
C ASN A 222 -3.22 -19.58 8.54
N ARG A 223 -4.31 -19.64 7.77
CA ARG A 223 -5.65 -20.05 8.24
C ARG A 223 -6.09 -21.44 7.77
N SER A 224 -5.46 -21.99 6.73
CA SER A 224 -5.94 -23.24 6.10
C SER A 224 -4.94 -24.40 6.21
N LEU A 225 -3.64 -24.11 6.38
CA LEU A 225 -2.62 -25.16 6.44
C LEU A 225 -2.36 -25.54 7.89
N ASN A 226 -2.59 -26.81 8.21
CA ASN A 226 -2.26 -27.35 9.53
C ASN A 226 -0.77 -27.65 9.63
N GLN A 227 -0.17 -27.21 10.74
CA GLN A 227 1.17 -27.64 11.10
C GLN A 227 1.10 -29.07 11.65
N LYS A 228 1.70 -30.02 10.92
CA LYS A 228 1.66 -31.46 11.25
C LYS A 228 1.97 -31.79 12.71
N ARG A 229 2.90 -31.06 13.33
CA ARG A 229 3.33 -31.28 14.73
C ARG A 229 2.19 -31.06 15.74
N TYR A 230 1.35 -30.06 15.51
CA TYR A 230 0.32 -29.62 16.48
C TYR A 230 -1.10 -29.92 16.01
N ASN A 231 -1.27 -30.34 14.75
CA ASN A 231 -2.55 -30.51 14.08
C ASN A 231 -3.47 -29.28 14.19
N LYS A 232 -2.86 -28.09 14.23
CA LYS A 232 -3.49 -26.77 14.32
C LYS A 232 -2.94 -25.86 13.23
N THR A 233 -3.73 -24.87 12.82
CA THR A 233 -3.28 -23.81 11.90
C THR A 233 -2.39 -22.80 12.63
N PRO A 234 -1.48 -22.09 11.94
CA PRO A 234 -0.73 -20.99 12.54
C PRO A 234 -1.63 -19.92 13.20
N TYR A 235 -2.81 -19.67 12.64
CA TYR A 235 -3.80 -18.76 13.22
C TYR A 235 -4.34 -19.28 14.56
N GLU A 236 -4.68 -20.57 14.65
CA GLU A 236 -5.10 -21.20 15.91
C GLU A 236 -4.00 -21.17 16.96
N LEU A 237 -2.74 -21.37 16.56
CA LEU A 237 -1.61 -21.34 17.50
C LEU A 237 -1.35 -19.95 18.07
N LEU A 238 -1.70 -18.89 17.34
CA LEU A 238 -1.44 -17.51 17.75
C LEU A 238 -2.60 -16.88 18.54
N TYR A 239 -3.85 -17.26 18.23
CA TYR A 239 -5.05 -16.65 18.79
C TYR A 239 -5.93 -17.60 19.59
N ASP A 240 -5.53 -18.88 19.72
CA ASP A 240 -6.31 -19.96 20.35
C ASP A 240 -7.76 -20.07 19.84
N LYS A 241 -7.99 -19.63 18.60
CA LYS A 241 -9.31 -19.57 17.97
C LYS A 241 -9.26 -20.18 16.57
N LYS A 242 -10.25 -21.02 16.25
CA LYS A 242 -10.40 -21.57 14.90
C LYS A 242 -10.70 -20.46 13.88
N PRO A 243 -10.00 -20.40 12.73
CA PRO A 243 -10.28 -19.42 11.71
C PRO A 243 -11.63 -19.71 11.05
N ASP A 244 -12.38 -18.65 10.76
CA ASP A 244 -13.56 -18.73 9.89
C ASP A 244 -13.10 -18.81 8.43
N LEU A 245 -13.30 -19.96 7.81
CA LEU A 245 -12.91 -20.22 6.42
C LEU A 245 -13.97 -19.77 5.41
N SER A 246 -15.18 -19.40 5.85
CA SER A 246 -16.24 -18.90 4.95
C SER A 246 -15.84 -17.61 4.22
N TYR A 247 -14.86 -16.90 4.79
CA TYR A 247 -14.33 -15.65 4.27
C TYR A 247 -13.24 -15.83 3.19
N LEU A 248 -12.83 -17.07 2.88
CA LEU A 248 -11.78 -17.33 1.89
C LEU A 248 -12.35 -17.35 0.47
N TYR A 249 -11.78 -16.51 -0.38
CA TYR A 249 -12.13 -16.41 -1.80
C TYR A 249 -10.93 -16.72 -2.70
N VAL A 250 -11.23 -17.24 -3.89
CA VAL A 250 -10.23 -17.59 -4.89
C VAL A 250 -9.64 -16.31 -5.48
N PHE A 251 -8.32 -16.15 -5.39
CA PHE A 251 -7.59 -15.06 -6.04
C PHE A 251 -7.96 -14.97 -7.53
N GLY A 252 -8.31 -13.79 -8.01
CA GLY A 252 -8.75 -13.58 -9.39
C GLY A 252 -10.25 -13.79 -9.64
N ALA A 253 -11.03 -14.14 -8.61
CA ALA A 253 -12.49 -14.27 -8.74
C ALA A 253 -13.14 -12.93 -9.12
N LEU A 254 -14.22 -13.00 -9.91
CA LEU A 254 -15.03 -11.83 -10.24
C LEU A 254 -15.92 -11.46 -9.06
N CYS A 255 -15.93 -10.18 -8.72
CA CYS A 255 -16.75 -9.62 -7.65
C CYS A 255 -17.60 -8.47 -8.18
N TYR A 256 -18.69 -8.25 -7.46
CA TYR A 256 -19.68 -7.21 -7.74
C TYR A 256 -19.81 -6.37 -6.46
N PRO A 257 -18.94 -5.37 -6.24
CA PRO A 257 -19.03 -4.54 -5.04
C PRO A 257 -20.34 -3.76 -5.05
N THR A 258 -21.04 -3.69 -3.90
CA THR A 258 -22.14 -2.73 -3.75
C THR A 258 -21.54 -1.35 -3.89
N ASN A 259 -22.02 -0.59 -4.88
CA ASN A 259 -21.68 0.82 -4.98
C ASN A 259 -22.53 1.59 -3.95
N ASP A 260 -21.94 1.90 -2.80
CA ASP A 260 -22.58 2.73 -1.76
C ASP A 260 -22.45 4.23 -2.06
N VAL A 261 -22.06 4.59 -3.29
CA VAL A 261 -21.89 5.99 -3.71
C VAL A 261 -23.26 6.55 -4.09
N GLU A 262 -23.73 7.54 -3.33
CA GLU A 262 -25.07 8.15 -3.31
C GLU A 262 -25.61 8.76 -4.63
N ASP A 263 -25.08 8.44 -5.82
CA ASP A 263 -25.42 9.16 -7.07
C ASP A 263 -25.57 8.27 -8.33
N LEU A 264 -26.20 7.11 -8.18
CA LEU A 264 -26.58 6.28 -9.33
C LEU A 264 -27.99 6.61 -9.80
N GLY A 265 -28.10 7.62 -10.68
CA GLY A 265 -29.28 7.86 -11.49
C GLY A 265 -29.77 6.59 -12.18
N LYS A 266 -31.09 6.45 -12.33
CA LYS A 266 -31.88 5.22 -12.64
C LYS A 266 -31.39 4.29 -13.77
N LEU A 267 -30.41 4.70 -14.60
CA LEU A 267 -29.97 4.01 -15.81
C LEU A 267 -28.44 3.75 -15.90
N LYS A 268 -27.63 4.08 -14.88
CA LYS A 268 -26.20 3.74 -14.91
C LYS A 268 -25.99 2.27 -14.50
N PRO A 269 -24.99 1.56 -15.09
CA PRO A 269 -24.66 0.20 -14.67
C PRO A 269 -24.35 0.20 -13.17
N LYS A 270 -25.15 -0.57 -12.42
CA LYS A 270 -25.22 -0.51 -10.95
C LYS A 270 -23.97 -1.09 -10.29
N VAL A 271 -23.15 -1.87 -11.02
CA VAL A 271 -21.97 -2.54 -10.49
C VAL A 271 -20.86 -2.61 -11.54
N ASP A 272 -19.65 -2.16 -11.17
CA ASP A 272 -18.43 -2.42 -11.93
C ASP A 272 -17.98 -3.86 -11.67
N ILE A 273 -17.66 -4.62 -12.72
CA ILE A 273 -17.03 -5.94 -12.57
C ILE A 273 -15.60 -5.73 -12.10
N VAL A 274 -15.28 -6.19 -10.89
CA VAL A 274 -13.94 -6.10 -10.31
C VAL A 274 -13.38 -7.49 -10.01
N ILE A 275 -12.09 -7.55 -9.71
CA ILE A 275 -11.37 -8.79 -9.45
C ILE A 275 -10.92 -8.82 -8.00
N PHE A 276 -11.20 -9.92 -7.28
CA PHE A 276 -10.63 -10.17 -5.97
C PHE A 276 -9.12 -10.35 -6.05
N VAL A 277 -8.36 -9.58 -5.27
CA VAL A 277 -6.90 -9.68 -5.23
C VAL A 277 -6.35 -10.02 -3.84
N SER A 278 -6.89 -9.48 -2.75
CA SER A 278 -6.40 -9.86 -1.42
C SER A 278 -7.36 -9.43 -0.30
N TYR A 279 -6.93 -9.62 0.95
CA TYR A 279 -7.68 -9.28 2.15
C TYR A 279 -7.16 -7.98 2.74
N ALA A 280 -8.04 -7.13 3.26
CA ALA A 280 -7.62 -5.91 3.95
C ALA A 280 -6.91 -6.26 5.28
N PRO A 281 -5.82 -5.55 5.65
CA PRO A 281 -5.01 -5.90 6.81
C PRO A 281 -5.69 -5.60 8.15
N VAL A 282 -6.47 -4.51 8.22
CA VAL A 282 -7.06 -4.01 9.49
C VAL A 282 -8.57 -4.26 9.56
N LYS A 283 -9.26 -4.21 8.42
CA LYS A 283 -10.72 -4.28 8.34
C LYS A 283 -11.16 -5.65 7.84
N LYS A 284 -12.38 -6.08 8.22
CA LYS A 284 -13.06 -7.20 7.58
C LYS A 284 -13.60 -6.77 6.21
N ALA A 285 -12.67 -6.49 5.30
CA ALA A 285 -12.95 -6.08 3.92
C ALA A 285 -12.02 -6.82 2.95
N PHE A 286 -12.31 -6.70 1.67
CA PHE A 286 -11.51 -7.27 0.60
C PHE A 286 -10.84 -6.16 -0.20
N ARG A 287 -9.64 -6.43 -0.68
CA ARG A 287 -8.96 -5.62 -1.68
C ARG A 287 -9.36 -6.15 -3.05
N ILE A 288 -9.96 -5.28 -3.84
CA ILE A 288 -10.48 -5.57 -5.17
C ILE A 288 -9.79 -4.68 -6.20
N TYR A 289 -9.43 -5.27 -7.33
CA TYR A 289 -8.83 -4.58 -8.46
C TYR A 289 -9.89 -4.24 -9.50
N ASN A 290 -10.08 -2.95 -9.76
CA ASN A 290 -10.95 -2.48 -10.83
C ASN A 290 -10.12 -2.30 -12.11
N LYS A 291 -10.43 -3.11 -13.13
CA LYS A 291 -9.74 -3.08 -14.43
C LYS A 291 -9.90 -1.74 -15.17
N ARG A 292 -11.03 -1.06 -15.00
CA ARG A 292 -11.36 0.21 -15.67
C ARG A 292 -10.53 1.36 -15.09
N THR A 293 -10.48 1.47 -13.77
CA THR A 293 -9.72 2.55 -13.09
C THR A 293 -8.25 2.20 -12.86
N ARG A 294 -7.88 0.91 -13.02
CA ARG A 294 -6.57 0.34 -12.67
C ARG A 294 -6.17 0.60 -11.22
N MET A 295 -7.15 0.75 -10.32
CA MET A 295 -6.92 0.95 -8.90
C MET A 295 -7.34 -0.26 -8.08
N ILE A 296 -6.65 -0.43 -6.95
CA ILE A 296 -7.02 -1.38 -5.90
C ILE A 296 -7.79 -0.59 -4.85
N ILE A 297 -9.01 -1.02 -4.55
CA ILE A 297 -9.89 -0.40 -3.55
C ILE A 297 -10.30 -1.43 -2.50
N GLU A 298 -10.59 -0.97 -1.29
CA GLU A 298 -11.15 -1.81 -0.23
C GLU A 298 -12.68 -1.76 -0.30
N SER A 299 -13.33 -2.92 -0.29
CA SER A 299 -14.78 -3.02 -0.35
C SER A 299 -15.30 -4.24 0.41
N ILE A 300 -16.53 -4.16 0.90
CA ILE A 300 -17.29 -5.25 1.51
C ILE A 300 -18.03 -5.94 0.36
N GLY A 301 -17.46 -7.02 -0.17
CA GLY A 301 -18.00 -7.67 -1.38
C GLY A 301 -19.38 -8.28 -1.15
N THR A 302 -20.34 -7.95 -2.01
CA THR A 302 -21.69 -8.52 -2.03
C THR A 302 -21.88 -9.31 -3.34
N GLY A 303 -21.60 -10.61 -3.29
CA GLY A 303 -21.72 -11.50 -4.44
C GLY A 303 -20.39 -11.78 -5.14
N TYR A 304 -19.87 -12.96 -4.86
CA TYR A 304 -18.73 -13.55 -5.57
C TYR A 304 -19.26 -14.62 -6.52
N VAL A 305 -18.84 -14.60 -7.78
CA VAL A 305 -19.11 -15.71 -8.68
C VAL A 305 -18.07 -16.80 -8.38
N LYS A 306 -18.53 -17.93 -7.82
CA LYS A 306 -17.68 -19.13 -7.69
C LYS A 306 -17.22 -19.53 -9.09
N SER A 307 -15.93 -19.38 -9.36
CA SER A 307 -15.33 -19.71 -10.65
C SER A 307 -15.37 -21.22 -10.90
N GLY A 308 -16.41 -21.67 -11.61
CA GLY A 308 -16.62 -23.07 -11.97
C GLY A 308 -17.08 -23.29 -13.41
N GLN A 309 -17.10 -22.27 -14.28
CA GLN A 309 -17.49 -22.48 -15.68
C GLN A 309 -16.37 -22.06 -16.65
N LYS A 310 -15.92 -23.07 -17.40
CA LYS A 310 -15.06 -22.94 -18.56
C LYS A 310 -15.66 -21.89 -19.51
N GLN A 311 -14.84 -20.96 -19.99
CA GLN A 311 -15.17 -20.14 -21.15
C GLN A 311 -15.29 -21.04 -22.38
N SER A 312 -16.50 -21.50 -22.71
CA SER A 312 -16.81 -22.08 -24.01
C SER A 312 -17.32 -20.99 -24.95
N LYS A 313 -16.49 -20.71 -25.96
CA LYS A 313 -16.76 -20.26 -27.33
C LYS A 313 -18.14 -19.66 -27.65
N THR A 314 -18.10 -18.40 -28.12
CA THR A 314 -18.94 -17.79 -29.16
C THR A 314 -20.25 -18.49 -29.55
N GLU A 315 -21.39 -17.94 -29.15
CA GLU A 315 -22.65 -18.06 -29.90
C GLU A 315 -23.35 -16.68 -29.95
N LYS A 316 -23.70 -16.26 -31.17
CA LYS A 316 -24.43 -15.02 -31.46
C LYS A 316 -25.88 -15.13 -30.97
N PRO A 317 -26.52 -14.06 -30.48
CA PRO A 317 -27.94 -14.12 -30.15
C PRO A 317 -28.79 -14.21 -31.43
N ARG A 318 -29.61 -15.26 -31.49
CA ARG A 318 -30.69 -15.46 -32.48
C ARG A 318 -31.86 -14.58 -32.05
N TYR A 319 -32.26 -13.64 -32.89
CA TYR A 319 -33.47 -12.83 -32.68
C TYR A 319 -34.69 -13.70 -33.00
N GLU A 320 -35.51 -13.99 -32.00
CA GLU A 320 -36.89 -14.46 -32.21
C GLU A 320 -37.82 -13.25 -32.31
N ASN A 321 -38.35 -13.04 -33.52
CA ASN A 321 -39.45 -12.13 -33.79
C ASN A 321 -40.74 -12.71 -33.20
N LYS A 322 -41.33 -12.02 -32.23
CA LYS A 322 -42.78 -12.13 -31.97
C LYS A 322 -43.50 -11.15 -32.89
N LYS A 323 -44.23 -11.66 -33.87
CA LYS A 323 -45.35 -10.94 -34.51
C LYS A 323 -46.65 -11.42 -33.87
N SER A 324 -47.56 -10.46 -33.66
CA SER A 324 -49.00 -10.66 -33.48
C SER A 324 -49.60 -11.59 -34.52
#